data_AF-A0AAQ3PQS7-F1
#
_entry.id   AF-A0AAQ3PQS7-F1
#
_cell.length_a   1.000
_cell.length_b   1.000
_cell.length_c   1.000
_cell.angle_alpha   90.00
_cell.angle_beta   90.00
_cell.angle_gamma   90.00
#
_symmetry.space_group_name_H-M   'P 1'
#
loop_
_entity.id
_entity.type
_entity.pdbx_description
1 polymer ?
#
loop_
_entity_poly.entity_id
_entity_poly.type
_entity_poly.pdbx_seq_one_letter_code
_entity_poly.pdbx_strand_id
1 'polypeptide(L)'
;MEPPRRPRLAARVELTVYHPPVLERDPRHLHPMVTRRAAGVLRPAALSTAAAEPGISPVPSSVRDALADPHWRRAMEEEYAALLANQTWDLVPPPPGGNVVTGKWIWTHKRRADGTLDRYKARWVLRGFTQRAGVDYGETFSPVVKPATVRTVISLALSRSWPVHQLDVKNAFLHGTLTEIVYCSQPASFVDPARPSMVCRLNKSLYGLKQTPRAWYSRFATFFVTLGFTEAKSDTSLFVYRHGDEMAYLLLYVDDIVLTASSQHLLQGIITSLQQEFAMKDLGVLHHFLGVTVEPRPSGLFLHQRQYTLDILERAGMTDCNPCSTPVDTQAKLSEDAGPLVDDPTAYRSLAGALQYLTFTRPDITYAVQQVCLHMHDPREPHLTALKRLLRYLRGTVDYGLLLHQSSSTELVVYTDADWAGCPDTHRSTSGYTVFLGGNLVSWSSKRQPVVSRSSAEAEYRAVANGVAEASWLR
;
A
#
# COMPACT_ATOMS: atom_id res chain seq x y z
N MET A 1 51.54 36.74 38.68
CA MET A 1 50.86 37.35 37.52
C MET A 1 49.54 36.61 37.33
N GLU A 2 48.48 37.37 37.09
CA GLU A 2 47.07 37.09 37.44
C GLU A 2 46.46 35.75 37.00
N PRO A 3 45.48 35.23 37.78
CA PRO A 3 44.73 34.03 37.46
C PRO A 3 43.61 34.29 36.42
N PRO A 4 43.16 33.25 35.70
CA PRO A 4 42.14 33.36 34.66
C PRO A 4 40.75 33.65 35.25
N ARG A 5 40.05 34.59 34.59
CA ARG A 5 38.71 35.07 34.94
C ARG A 5 37.66 33.95 34.89
N ARG A 6 36.89 33.83 35.97
CA ARG A 6 35.74 32.93 36.11
C ARG A 6 34.60 33.31 35.14
N PRO A 7 33.88 32.34 34.57
CA PRO A 7 32.66 32.59 33.80
C PRO A 7 31.50 33.04 34.72
N ARG A 8 30.68 33.96 34.20
CA ARG A 8 29.52 34.57 34.87
C ARG A 8 28.47 33.54 35.27
N LEU A 9 27.99 33.63 36.51
CA LEU A 9 26.83 32.90 37.03
C LEU A 9 25.59 33.21 36.19
N ALA A 10 24.90 32.16 35.75
CA ALA A 10 23.55 32.22 35.22
C ALA A 10 22.57 32.68 36.32
N ALA A 11 21.62 33.52 35.94
CA ALA A 11 20.58 34.03 36.82
C ALA A 11 19.71 32.88 37.37
N ARG A 12 19.43 32.93 38.68
CA ARG A 12 18.42 32.12 39.36
C ARG A 12 17.07 32.33 38.69
N VAL A 13 16.49 31.28 38.14
CA VAL A 13 15.06 31.22 37.80
C VAL A 13 14.32 30.88 39.10
N GLU A 14 13.49 31.81 39.57
CA GLU A 14 12.56 31.58 40.67
C GLU A 14 11.54 30.51 40.27
N LEU A 15 11.38 29.48 41.11
CA LEU A 15 10.33 28.49 40.99
C LEU A 15 9.00 29.13 41.41
N THR A 16 8.16 29.50 40.45
CA THR A 16 6.78 29.91 40.71
C THR A 16 5.96 28.68 41.11
N VAL A 17 5.58 28.63 42.38
CA VAL A 17 4.62 27.66 42.93
C VAL A 17 3.25 27.93 42.31
N TYR A 18 2.70 26.94 41.61
CA TYR A 18 1.37 27.00 41.01
C TYR A 18 0.29 26.90 42.09
N HIS A 19 -0.49 27.97 42.28
CA HIS A 19 -1.75 27.91 43.01
C HIS A 19 -2.90 27.76 42.00
N PRO A 20 -3.71 26.69 42.06
CA PRO A 20 -4.89 26.58 41.21
C PRO A 20 -5.91 27.67 41.60
N PRO A 21 -6.59 28.29 40.62
CA PRO A 21 -7.65 29.25 40.91
C PRO A 21 -8.83 28.57 41.61
N VAL A 22 -9.34 29.18 42.66
CA VAL A 22 -10.62 28.83 43.27
C VAL A 22 -11.71 29.18 42.28
N LEU A 23 -12.37 28.18 41.71
CA LEU A 23 -13.50 28.36 40.80
C LEU A 23 -14.72 28.82 41.59
N GLU A 24 -15.11 30.09 41.43
CA GLU A 24 -16.40 30.59 41.93
C GLU A 24 -17.54 29.86 41.20
N ARG A 25 -18.43 29.20 41.96
CA ARG A 25 -19.64 28.59 41.42
C ARG A 25 -20.65 29.69 41.08
N ASP A 26 -21.20 29.67 39.86
CA ASP A 26 -22.44 30.41 39.56
C ASP A 26 -23.57 29.83 40.43
N PRO A 27 -24.17 30.63 41.34
CA PRO A 27 -25.20 30.15 42.27
C PRO A 27 -26.50 29.71 41.59
N ARG A 28 -26.64 29.87 40.27
CA ARG A 28 -27.82 29.46 39.49
C ARG A 28 -27.73 28.05 38.90
N HIS A 29 -26.63 27.33 39.07
CA HIS A 29 -26.45 25.97 38.55
C HIS A 29 -26.60 24.91 39.66
N LEU A 30 -27.82 24.39 39.84
CA LEU A 30 -28.16 23.38 40.87
C LEU A 30 -27.88 21.93 40.44
N HIS A 31 -27.22 21.70 39.30
CA HIS A 31 -26.93 20.34 38.79
C HIS A 31 -25.45 19.94 39.04
N PRO A 32 -25.16 18.77 39.62
CA PRO A 32 -23.81 18.39 40.06
C PRO A 32 -22.83 18.07 38.90
N MET A 33 -23.33 17.89 37.68
CA MET A 33 -22.51 17.56 36.51
C MET A 33 -21.96 18.82 35.81
N VAL A 34 -20.64 19.02 35.86
CA VAL A 34 -19.93 20.10 35.15
C VAL A 34 -19.40 19.56 33.82
N THR A 35 -19.81 20.15 32.69
CA THR A 35 -19.28 19.76 31.37
C THR A 35 -17.91 20.41 31.12
N ARG A 36 -17.04 19.77 30.32
CA ARG A 36 -15.71 20.32 29.97
C ARG A 36 -15.76 21.73 29.39
N ARG A 37 -16.86 22.08 28.70
CA ARG A 37 -17.13 23.42 28.18
C ARG A 37 -17.40 24.44 29.29
N ALA A 38 -18.11 24.05 30.35
CA ALA A 38 -18.42 24.92 31.49
C ALA A 38 -17.22 25.17 32.41
N ALA A 39 -16.22 24.28 32.42
CA ALA A 39 -14.98 24.44 33.19
C ALA A 39 -13.88 25.25 32.45
N GLY A 40 -14.16 25.80 31.26
CA GLY A 40 -13.17 26.51 30.46
C GLY A 40 -12.02 25.64 29.90
N VAL A 41 -12.09 24.31 30.06
CA VAL A 41 -11.05 23.36 29.62
C VAL A 41 -11.38 22.83 28.22
N LEU A 42 -11.35 23.73 27.24
CA LEU A 42 -11.21 23.37 25.83
C LEU A 42 -9.73 23.56 25.47
N ARG A 43 -8.94 22.49 25.56
CA ARG A 43 -7.66 22.43 24.84
C ARG A 43 -7.99 21.90 23.44
N PRO A 44 -7.89 22.71 22.37
CA PRO A 44 -7.87 22.15 21.03
C PRO A 44 -6.72 21.15 20.99
N ALA A 45 -6.98 19.92 20.59
CA ALA A 45 -5.90 19.05 20.16
C ALA A 45 -5.27 19.76 18.96
N ALA A 46 -4.08 20.33 19.13
CA ALA A 46 -3.26 20.76 18.02
C ALA A 46 -2.86 19.49 17.28
N LEU A 47 -3.72 19.04 16.36
CA LEU A 47 -3.32 18.17 15.28
C LEU A 47 -2.16 18.89 14.60
N SER A 48 -0.98 18.27 14.63
CA SER A 48 0.18 18.74 13.88
C SER A 48 -0.18 18.71 12.41
N THR A 49 -0.77 19.79 11.90
CA THR A 49 -0.80 20.09 10.49
C THR A 49 0.63 20.39 10.11
N ALA A 50 1.28 19.47 9.39
CA ALA A 50 2.46 19.80 8.60
C ALA A 50 2.17 21.15 7.92
N ALA A 51 3.06 22.13 8.12
CA ALA A 51 2.86 23.49 7.65
C ALA A 51 2.44 23.46 6.18
N ALA A 52 1.25 23.99 5.88
CA ALA A 52 0.76 24.08 4.51
C ALA A 52 1.75 24.94 3.72
N GLU A 53 2.30 24.39 2.64
CA GLU A 53 3.14 25.15 1.71
C GLU A 53 2.31 26.34 1.18
N PRO A 54 2.87 27.56 1.15
CA PRO A 54 2.14 28.74 0.71
C PRO A 54 1.66 28.55 -0.74
N GLY A 55 0.34 28.50 -0.92
CA GLY A 55 -0.32 28.38 -2.24
C GLY A 55 -1.01 27.04 -2.53
N ILE A 56 -0.88 26.02 -1.67
CA ILE A 56 -1.61 24.76 -1.83
C ILE A 56 -2.86 24.75 -0.93
N SER A 57 -4.02 24.59 -1.53
CA SER A 57 -5.29 24.47 -0.80
C SER A 57 -5.29 23.21 0.07
N PRO A 58 -5.72 23.27 1.34
CA PRO A 58 -5.78 22.08 2.20
C PRO A 58 -6.78 21.05 1.64
N VAL A 59 -6.57 19.77 1.97
CA VAL A 59 -7.51 18.71 1.59
C VAL A 59 -8.83 18.92 2.33
N PRO A 60 -9.97 19.03 1.63
CA PRO A 60 -11.24 19.35 2.25
C PRO A 60 -11.81 18.18 3.05
N SER A 61 -12.50 18.50 4.14
CA SER A 61 -13.21 17.53 4.98
C SER A 61 -14.67 17.30 4.57
N SER A 62 -15.24 18.22 3.79
CA SER A 62 -16.64 18.16 3.35
C SER A 62 -16.81 18.61 1.91
N VAL A 63 -17.92 18.21 1.29
CA VAL A 63 -18.27 18.63 -0.08
C VAL A 63 -18.45 20.14 -0.15
N ARG A 64 -18.96 20.76 0.91
CA ARG A 64 -19.11 22.21 0.98
C ARG A 64 -17.76 22.93 0.92
N ASP A 65 -16.77 22.45 1.67
CA ASP A 65 -15.43 23.03 1.68
C ASP A 65 -14.75 22.82 0.33
N ALA A 66 -14.89 21.63 -0.26
CA ALA A 66 -14.35 21.30 -1.57
C ALA A 66 -14.91 22.19 -2.69
N LEU A 67 -16.22 22.47 -2.67
CA LEU A 67 -16.84 23.33 -3.67
C LEU A 67 -16.52 24.81 -3.46
N ALA A 68 -16.24 25.25 -2.24
CA ALA A 68 -15.81 26.61 -1.96
C ALA A 68 -14.42 26.91 -2.55
N ASP A 69 -13.57 25.89 -2.69
CA ASP A 69 -12.25 25.99 -3.30
C ASP A 69 -12.28 25.74 -4.82
N PRO A 70 -11.78 26.68 -5.65
CA PRO A 70 -11.78 26.52 -7.11
C PRO A 70 -11.00 25.30 -7.60
N HIS A 71 -9.90 24.92 -6.95
CA HIS A 71 -9.07 23.79 -7.38
C HIS A 71 -9.77 22.46 -7.14
N TRP A 72 -10.39 22.31 -5.97
CA TRP A 72 -11.12 21.10 -5.62
C TRP A 72 -12.45 20.98 -6.37
N ARG A 73 -13.14 22.10 -6.60
CA ARG A 73 -14.33 22.15 -7.46
C ARG A 73 -13.99 21.66 -8.87
N ARG A 74 -12.94 22.20 -9.49
CA ARG A 74 -12.51 21.78 -10.82
C ARG A 74 -12.19 20.28 -10.87
N ALA A 75 -11.49 19.76 -9.87
CA ALA A 75 -11.20 18.33 -9.79
C ALA A 75 -12.47 17.46 -9.67
N MET A 76 -13.51 17.93 -8.98
CA MET A 76 -14.80 17.24 -8.90
C MET A 76 -15.58 17.30 -10.22
N GLU A 77 -15.54 18.44 -10.91
CA GLU A 77 -16.16 18.62 -12.23
C GLU A 77 -15.49 17.74 -13.30
N GLU A 78 -14.15 17.65 -13.30
CA GLU A 78 -13.39 16.77 -14.19
C GLU A 78 -13.75 15.29 -13.97
N GLU A 79 -13.82 14.84 -12.72
CA GLU A 79 -14.25 13.47 -12.38
C GLU A 79 -15.69 13.21 -12.83
N TYR A 80 -16.61 14.12 -12.54
CA TYR A 80 -18.01 13.97 -12.93
C TYR A 80 -18.19 13.93 -14.46
N ALA A 81 -17.48 14.79 -15.20
CA ALA A 81 -17.47 14.77 -16.66
C ALA A 81 -16.93 13.44 -17.20
N ALA A 82 -15.88 12.88 -16.60
CA ALA A 82 -15.36 11.57 -16.98
C ALA A 82 -16.38 10.44 -16.72
N LEU A 83 -17.14 10.50 -15.63
CA LEU A 83 -18.20 9.53 -15.34
C LEU A 83 -19.32 9.56 -16.38
N LEU A 84 -19.75 10.76 -16.79
CA LEU A 84 -20.77 10.92 -17.83
C LEU A 84 -20.26 10.48 -19.21
N ALA A 85 -19.02 10.84 -19.58
CA ALA A 85 -18.41 10.45 -20.85
C ALA A 85 -18.31 8.91 -21.00
N ASN A 86 -18.10 8.19 -19.90
CA ASN A 86 -18.06 6.72 -19.88
C ASN A 86 -19.45 6.06 -19.81
N GLN A 87 -20.54 6.84 -19.86
CA GLN A 87 -21.92 6.36 -19.72
C GLN A 87 -22.10 5.46 -18.48
N THR A 88 -21.49 5.88 -17.36
CA THR A 88 -21.35 5.03 -16.16
C THR A 88 -22.71 4.59 -15.60
N TRP A 89 -23.76 5.39 -15.78
CA TRP A 89 -25.11 5.08 -15.32
C TRP A 89 -26.19 5.73 -16.17
N ASP A 90 -27.41 5.19 -16.03
CA ASP A 90 -28.65 5.81 -16.46
C ASP A 90 -29.46 6.29 -15.25
N LEU A 91 -30.14 7.44 -15.37
CA LEU A 91 -31.06 7.90 -14.32
C LEU A 91 -32.42 7.22 -14.46
N VAL A 92 -32.85 6.58 -13.38
CA VAL A 92 -34.12 5.82 -13.30
C VAL A 92 -34.86 6.12 -12.00
N PRO A 93 -36.19 5.89 -11.95
CA PRO A 93 -36.92 5.90 -10.69
C PRO A 93 -36.33 4.89 -9.68
N PRO A 94 -36.35 5.20 -8.38
CA PRO A 94 -35.84 4.29 -7.36
C PRO A 94 -36.60 2.95 -7.38
N PRO A 95 -35.91 1.80 -7.33
CA PRO A 95 -36.56 0.49 -7.36
C PRO A 95 -37.38 0.26 -6.08
N PRO A 96 -38.60 -0.31 -6.16
CA PRO A 96 -39.38 -0.66 -4.98
C PRO A 96 -38.63 -1.65 -4.09
N GLY A 97 -38.28 -1.25 -2.86
CA GLY A 97 -37.56 -2.10 -1.91
C GLY A 97 -36.11 -2.45 -2.29
N GLY A 98 -35.58 -1.90 -3.39
CA GLY A 98 -34.22 -2.17 -3.85
C GLY A 98 -33.17 -1.39 -3.03
N ASN A 99 -31.98 -1.99 -2.90
CA ASN A 99 -30.88 -1.34 -2.21
C ASN A 99 -30.30 -0.20 -3.08
N VAL A 100 -30.20 1.00 -2.52
CA VAL A 100 -29.56 2.15 -3.18
C VAL A 100 -28.25 2.44 -2.45
N VAL A 101 -27.13 2.11 -3.10
CA VAL A 101 -25.80 2.31 -2.55
C VAL A 101 -25.51 3.80 -2.48
N THR A 102 -25.11 4.29 -1.32
CA THR A 102 -24.71 5.70 -1.16
C THR A 102 -23.26 5.89 -1.58
N GLY A 103 -22.89 7.11 -2.00
CA GLY A 103 -21.50 7.44 -2.32
C GLY A 103 -20.91 8.54 -1.44
N LYS A 104 -19.60 8.76 -1.60
CA LYS A 104 -18.86 9.87 -1.01
C LYS A 104 -17.77 10.34 -1.96
N TRP A 105 -17.40 11.61 -1.83
CA TRP A 105 -16.23 12.16 -2.49
C TRP A 105 -14.96 11.85 -1.66
N ILE A 106 -13.87 11.54 -2.35
CA ILE A 106 -12.53 11.40 -1.78
C ILE A 106 -11.61 12.40 -2.47
N TRP A 107 -10.90 13.20 -1.68
CA TRP A 107 -9.94 14.19 -2.18
C TRP A 107 -8.52 13.82 -1.78
N THR A 108 -7.57 14.01 -2.68
CA THR A 108 -6.17 13.67 -2.44
C THR A 108 -5.27 14.57 -3.27
N HIS A 109 -4.19 15.06 -2.66
CA HIS A 109 -3.09 15.67 -3.40
C HIS A 109 -2.24 14.59 -4.05
N LYS A 110 -1.98 14.72 -5.34
CA LYS A 110 -0.91 13.99 -6.01
C LYS A 110 0.33 14.86 -5.99
N ARG A 111 1.45 14.31 -5.54
CA ARG A 111 2.74 14.98 -5.48
C ARG A 111 3.72 14.31 -6.45
N ARG A 112 4.68 15.07 -6.94
CA ARG A 112 5.81 14.57 -7.73
C ARG A 112 6.87 13.97 -6.81
N ALA A 113 7.88 13.34 -7.40
CA ALA A 113 8.99 12.73 -6.67
C ALA A 113 9.79 13.75 -5.83
N ASP A 114 9.81 15.02 -6.22
CA ASP A 114 10.45 16.13 -5.49
C ASP A 114 9.59 16.69 -4.34
N GLY A 115 8.41 16.11 -4.09
CA GLY A 115 7.46 16.55 -3.06
C GLY A 115 6.51 17.67 -3.49
N THR A 116 6.72 18.28 -4.66
CA THR A 116 5.85 19.37 -5.16
C THR A 116 4.47 18.86 -5.56
N LEU A 117 3.45 19.72 -5.52
CA LEU A 117 2.10 19.36 -5.95
C LEU A 117 2.09 19.09 -7.47
N ASP A 118 1.66 17.89 -7.84
CA ASP A 118 1.38 17.51 -9.23
C ASP A 118 -0.04 17.93 -9.63
N ARG A 119 -1.05 17.49 -8.85
CA ARG A 119 -2.47 17.82 -9.10
C ARG A 119 -3.38 17.58 -7.91
N TYR A 120 -4.52 18.28 -7.93
CA TYR A 120 -5.69 17.98 -7.11
C TYR A 120 -6.46 16.81 -7.72
N LYS A 121 -6.81 15.79 -6.92
CA LYS A 121 -7.57 14.63 -7.39
C LYS A 121 -8.82 14.44 -6.54
N ALA A 122 -9.99 14.47 -7.16
CA ALA A 122 -11.26 14.09 -6.56
C ALA A 122 -11.73 12.75 -7.17
N ARG A 123 -12.42 11.93 -6.39
CA ARG A 123 -13.02 10.67 -6.84
C ARG A 123 -14.40 10.49 -6.22
N TRP A 124 -15.37 10.08 -7.04
CA TRP A 124 -16.66 9.61 -6.54
C TRP A 124 -16.56 8.12 -6.21
N VAL A 125 -16.80 7.76 -4.95
CA VAL A 125 -16.62 6.40 -4.43
C VAL A 125 -17.87 5.92 -3.73
N LEU A 126 -18.38 4.78 -4.16
CA LEU A 126 -19.54 4.13 -3.58
C LEU A 126 -19.19 3.42 -2.27
N ARG A 127 -20.15 3.39 -1.35
CA ARG A 127 -20.01 2.73 -0.05
C ARG A 127 -20.40 1.26 -0.18
N GLY A 128 -19.59 0.46 -0.87
CA GLY A 128 -19.91 -0.94 -1.15
C GLY A 128 -20.08 -1.83 0.08
N PHE A 129 -19.72 -1.37 1.29
CA PHE A 129 -20.07 -2.07 2.53
C PHE A 129 -21.60 -2.14 2.78
N THR A 130 -22.40 -1.29 2.12
CA THR A 130 -23.87 -1.38 2.16
C THR A 130 -24.43 -2.43 1.19
N GLN A 131 -23.60 -3.03 0.33
CA GLN A 131 -24.03 -4.09 -0.60
C GLN A 131 -24.22 -5.43 0.11
N ARG A 132 -25.24 -6.17 -0.33
CA ARG A 132 -25.64 -7.49 0.14
C ARG A 132 -25.17 -8.60 -0.81
N ALA A 133 -24.46 -9.58 -0.28
CA ALA A 133 -24.03 -10.76 -1.04
C ALA A 133 -25.24 -11.55 -1.55
N GLY A 134 -25.17 -12.05 -2.79
CA GLY A 134 -26.24 -12.79 -3.45
C GLY A 134 -27.39 -11.92 -3.98
N VAL A 135 -27.36 -10.61 -3.73
CA VAL A 135 -28.33 -9.64 -4.28
C VAL A 135 -27.62 -8.58 -5.12
N ASP A 136 -26.69 -7.85 -4.51
CA ASP A 136 -25.98 -6.73 -5.15
C ASP A 136 -24.64 -7.14 -5.78
N TYR A 137 -24.13 -8.32 -5.41
CA TYR A 137 -22.91 -8.91 -5.95
C TYR A 137 -22.85 -10.43 -5.68
N GLY A 138 -22.24 -11.16 -6.61
CA GLY A 138 -21.83 -12.56 -6.44
C GLY A 138 -20.35 -12.69 -6.07
N GLU A 139 -19.51 -13.01 -7.06
CA GLU A 139 -18.07 -13.17 -6.86
C GLU A 139 -17.34 -11.83 -6.87
N THR A 140 -16.34 -11.68 -5.99
CA THR A 140 -15.60 -10.41 -5.80
C THR A 140 -14.10 -10.55 -5.97
N PHE A 141 -13.60 -11.79 -5.99
CA PHE A 141 -12.17 -12.06 -6.10
C PHE A 141 -11.62 -11.52 -7.43
N SER A 142 -10.57 -10.71 -7.32
CA SER A 142 -9.76 -10.24 -8.42
C SER A 142 -8.29 -10.52 -8.08
N PRO A 143 -7.54 -11.15 -8.98
CA PRO A 143 -6.13 -11.46 -8.74
C PRO A 143 -5.27 -10.19 -8.83
N VAL A 144 -4.10 -10.26 -8.21
CA VAL A 144 -3.06 -9.24 -8.32
C VAL A 144 -1.72 -9.94 -8.50
N VAL A 145 -0.85 -9.37 -9.34
CA VAL A 145 0.47 -9.93 -9.60
C VAL A 145 1.30 -10.02 -8.31
N LYS A 146 1.97 -11.15 -8.10
CA LYS A 146 2.86 -11.33 -6.95
C LYS A 146 4.20 -10.60 -7.17
N PRO A 147 4.82 -10.05 -6.11
CA PRO A 147 6.15 -9.44 -6.21
C PRO A 147 7.23 -10.39 -6.77
N ALA A 148 7.13 -11.69 -6.49
CA ALA A 148 8.04 -12.69 -7.03
C ALA A 148 7.92 -12.80 -8.57
N THR A 149 6.70 -12.76 -9.12
CA THR A 149 6.44 -12.70 -10.56
C THR A 149 7.08 -11.46 -11.19
N VAL A 150 6.87 -10.30 -10.56
CA VAL A 150 7.43 -9.03 -11.03
C VAL A 150 8.95 -9.10 -11.15
N ARG A 151 9.64 -9.52 -10.08
CA ARG A 151 11.10 -9.65 -10.10
C ARG A 151 11.60 -10.70 -11.09
N THR A 152 10.87 -11.80 -11.23
CA THR A 152 11.18 -12.86 -12.20
C THR A 152 11.10 -12.34 -13.64
N VAL A 153 10.01 -11.66 -14.01
CA VAL A 153 9.84 -11.10 -15.36
C VAL A 153 10.85 -10.00 -15.64
N ILE A 154 11.13 -9.10 -14.69
CA ILE A 154 12.16 -8.07 -14.85
C ILE A 154 13.55 -8.71 -15.01
N SER A 155 13.87 -9.74 -14.22
CA SER A 155 15.13 -10.48 -14.34
C SER A 155 15.27 -11.12 -15.73
N LEU A 156 14.21 -11.76 -16.23
CA LEU A 156 14.21 -12.38 -17.57
C LEU A 156 14.35 -11.33 -18.68
N ALA A 157 13.62 -10.22 -18.59
CA ALA A 157 13.72 -9.13 -19.55
C ALA A 157 15.13 -8.54 -19.57
N LEU A 158 15.71 -8.30 -18.39
CA LEU A 158 17.07 -7.78 -18.26
C LEU A 158 18.11 -8.74 -18.86
N SER A 159 18.06 -10.04 -18.52
CA SER A 159 18.96 -11.06 -19.07
C SER A 159 18.85 -11.23 -20.58
N ARG A 160 17.69 -10.94 -21.17
CA ARG A 160 17.45 -11.04 -22.62
C ARG A 160 17.55 -9.70 -23.35
N SER A 161 17.89 -8.63 -22.65
CA SER A 161 17.93 -7.26 -23.19
C SER A 161 16.61 -6.82 -23.82
N TRP A 162 15.48 -7.21 -23.21
CA TRP A 162 14.15 -6.82 -23.66
C TRP A 162 13.75 -5.46 -23.07
N PRO A 163 13.08 -4.58 -23.83
CA PRO A 163 12.49 -3.37 -23.29
C PRO A 163 11.43 -3.71 -22.24
N VAL A 164 11.34 -2.88 -21.20
CA VAL A 164 10.32 -2.97 -20.16
C VAL A 164 9.65 -1.62 -20.04
N HIS A 165 8.38 -1.56 -20.43
CA HIS A 165 7.55 -0.37 -20.35
C HIS A 165 6.54 -0.46 -19.21
N GLN A 166 6.23 0.69 -18.65
CA GLN A 166 5.17 0.87 -17.68
C GLN A 166 3.99 1.56 -18.36
N LEU A 167 2.78 1.01 -18.17
CA LEU A 167 1.55 1.61 -18.67
C LEU A 167 0.60 1.87 -17.50
N ASP A 168 -0.23 2.92 -17.62
CA ASP A 168 -1.25 3.30 -16.62
C ASP A 168 -2.62 3.40 -17.30
N VAL A 169 -3.59 2.65 -16.79
CA VAL A 169 -4.97 2.70 -17.28
C VAL A 169 -5.74 3.79 -16.53
N LYS A 170 -6.24 4.79 -17.26
CA LYS A 170 -7.07 5.82 -16.67
C LYS A 170 -8.42 5.23 -16.29
N ASN A 171 -8.77 5.42 -15.03
CA ASN A 171 -10.06 5.03 -14.47
C ASN A 171 -10.37 3.55 -14.75
N ALA A 172 -9.43 2.63 -14.50
CA ALA A 172 -9.54 1.23 -14.91
C ALA A 172 -10.88 0.59 -14.49
N PHE A 173 -11.35 0.91 -13.29
CA PHE A 173 -12.64 0.46 -12.78
C PHE A 173 -13.88 0.93 -13.56
N LEU A 174 -13.82 2.01 -14.33
CA LEU A 174 -14.93 2.45 -15.18
C LEU A 174 -15.03 1.63 -16.48
N HIS A 175 -13.99 0.88 -16.84
CA HIS A 175 -14.00 0.03 -18.04
C HIS A 175 -14.68 -1.32 -17.79
N GLY A 176 -14.76 -1.75 -16.53
CA GLY A 176 -15.44 -2.99 -16.15
C GLY A 176 -16.96 -2.91 -16.34
N THR A 177 -17.55 -3.99 -16.86
CA THR A 177 -19.00 -4.12 -16.99
C THR A 177 -19.54 -4.91 -15.81
N LEU A 178 -20.56 -4.39 -15.14
CA LEU A 178 -21.24 -5.11 -14.06
C LEU A 178 -22.21 -6.14 -14.65
N THR A 179 -22.19 -7.35 -14.12
CA THR A 179 -23.18 -8.40 -14.42
C THR A 179 -24.48 -8.18 -13.64
N GLU A 180 -24.37 -7.66 -12.42
CA GLU A 180 -25.48 -7.38 -11.53
C GLU A 180 -26.02 -5.96 -11.74
N ILE A 181 -27.30 -5.78 -11.43
CA ILE A 181 -27.93 -4.44 -11.44
C ILE A 181 -27.66 -3.78 -10.09
N VAL A 182 -26.84 -2.73 -10.10
CA VAL A 182 -26.55 -1.91 -8.91
C VAL A 182 -27.15 -0.53 -9.09
N TYR A 183 -27.89 -0.08 -8.07
CA TYR A 183 -28.40 1.28 -7.99
C TYR A 183 -27.59 2.09 -6.98
N CYS A 184 -27.29 3.34 -7.30
CA CYS A 184 -26.65 4.25 -6.36
C CYS A 184 -27.29 5.64 -6.35
N SER A 185 -27.07 6.36 -5.25
CA SER A 185 -27.44 7.77 -5.17
C SER A 185 -26.67 8.59 -6.20
N GLN A 186 -27.29 9.64 -6.74
CA GLN A 186 -26.58 10.62 -7.57
C GLN A 186 -25.40 11.25 -6.80
N PRO A 187 -24.31 11.64 -7.48
CA PRO A 187 -23.17 12.25 -6.81
C PRO A 187 -23.56 13.51 -6.06
N ALA A 188 -23.09 13.62 -4.81
CA ALA A 188 -23.43 14.76 -3.97
C ALA A 188 -22.98 16.07 -4.63
N SER A 189 -23.89 17.03 -4.74
CA SER A 189 -23.74 18.32 -5.44
C SER A 189 -23.68 18.27 -6.97
N PHE A 190 -23.93 17.11 -7.58
CA PHE A 190 -24.14 16.94 -9.03
C PHE A 190 -25.45 16.18 -9.30
N VAL A 191 -26.47 16.47 -8.49
CA VAL A 191 -27.83 15.93 -8.63
C VAL A 191 -28.53 16.65 -9.78
N ASP A 192 -29.19 15.90 -10.66
CA ASP A 192 -29.99 16.46 -11.74
C ASP A 192 -31.15 17.31 -11.14
N PRO A 193 -31.19 18.62 -11.42
CA PRO A 193 -32.19 19.51 -10.84
C PRO A 193 -33.61 19.24 -11.36
N ALA A 194 -33.76 18.66 -12.56
CA ALA A 194 -35.05 18.25 -13.10
C ALA A 194 -35.51 16.90 -12.53
N ARG A 195 -34.58 16.07 -12.05
CA ARG A 195 -34.84 14.69 -11.58
C ARG A 195 -34.16 14.40 -10.23
N PRO A 196 -34.47 15.16 -9.17
CA PRO A 196 -33.75 15.06 -7.90
C PRO A 196 -34.01 13.76 -7.13
N SER A 197 -35.15 13.10 -7.36
CA SER A 197 -35.53 11.85 -6.71
C SER A 197 -35.07 10.59 -7.44
N MET A 198 -34.50 10.72 -8.65
CA MET A 198 -34.00 9.58 -9.41
C MET A 198 -32.68 9.05 -8.86
N VAL A 199 -32.40 7.79 -9.15
CA VAL A 199 -31.17 7.08 -8.79
C VAL A 199 -30.40 6.69 -10.04
N CYS A 200 -29.10 6.49 -9.88
CA CYS A 200 -28.21 6.00 -10.93
C CYS A 200 -28.28 4.47 -11.00
N ARG A 201 -28.76 3.91 -12.10
CA ARG A 201 -28.57 2.49 -12.43
C ARG A 201 -27.23 2.33 -13.14
N LEU A 202 -26.29 1.62 -12.53
CA LEU A 202 -24.93 1.51 -13.05
C LEU A 202 -24.86 0.60 -14.28
N ASN A 203 -24.24 1.11 -15.33
CA ASN A 203 -23.87 0.38 -16.54
C ASN A 203 -22.40 -0.10 -16.49
N LYS A 204 -21.57 0.61 -15.72
CA LYS A 204 -20.15 0.33 -15.51
C LYS A 204 -19.84 0.15 -14.03
N SER A 205 -18.77 -0.58 -13.72
CA SER A 205 -18.28 -0.70 -12.36
C SER A 205 -17.75 0.64 -11.83
N LEU A 206 -17.76 0.80 -10.52
CA LEU A 206 -17.41 2.06 -9.86
C LEU A 206 -16.57 1.82 -8.62
N TYR A 207 -15.69 2.78 -8.32
CA TYR A 207 -14.86 2.74 -7.12
C TYR A 207 -15.70 2.45 -5.87
N GLY A 208 -15.22 1.53 -5.05
CA GLY A 208 -15.81 1.22 -3.75
C GLY A 208 -16.89 0.13 -3.76
N LEU A 209 -17.37 -0.33 -4.92
CA LEU A 209 -18.17 -1.56 -5.00
C LEU A 209 -17.29 -2.80 -4.83
N LYS A 210 -17.85 -3.85 -4.23
CA LYS A 210 -17.11 -5.07 -3.89
C LYS A 210 -16.64 -5.86 -5.11
N GLN A 211 -17.41 -5.89 -6.20
CA GLN A 211 -17.10 -6.66 -7.42
C GLN A 211 -16.28 -5.89 -8.46
N THR A 212 -16.02 -4.60 -8.24
CA THR A 212 -15.40 -3.72 -9.25
C THR A 212 -14.01 -4.18 -9.69
N PRO A 213 -13.08 -4.56 -8.78
CA PRO A 213 -11.78 -5.07 -9.21
C PRO A 213 -11.88 -6.30 -10.09
N ARG A 214 -12.88 -7.16 -9.87
CA ARG A 214 -13.13 -8.37 -10.67
C ARG A 214 -13.66 -8.03 -12.04
N ALA A 215 -14.66 -7.15 -12.12
CA ALA A 215 -15.25 -6.71 -13.38
C ALA A 215 -14.20 -6.09 -14.32
N TRP A 216 -13.30 -5.27 -13.76
CA TRP A 216 -12.16 -4.74 -14.50
C TRP A 216 -11.22 -5.84 -14.99
N TYR A 217 -10.75 -6.71 -14.09
CA TYR A 217 -9.86 -7.81 -14.44
C TYR A 217 -10.43 -8.68 -15.56
N SER A 218 -11.69 -9.12 -15.42
CA SER A 218 -12.35 -9.96 -16.42
C SER A 218 -12.46 -9.28 -17.78
N ARG A 219 -12.77 -7.98 -17.82
CA ARG A 219 -12.81 -7.20 -19.07
C ARG A 219 -11.44 -7.13 -19.72
N PHE A 220 -10.40 -6.84 -18.94
CA PHE A 220 -9.03 -6.77 -19.42
C PHE A 220 -8.54 -8.12 -19.95
N ALA A 221 -8.69 -9.19 -19.15
CA ALA A 221 -8.28 -10.54 -19.51
C ALA A 221 -8.98 -11.03 -20.79
N THR A 222 -10.29 -10.82 -20.90
CA THR A 222 -11.07 -11.20 -22.10
C THR A 222 -10.51 -10.53 -23.35
N PHE A 223 -10.22 -9.22 -23.29
CA PHE A 223 -9.62 -8.52 -24.43
C PHE A 223 -8.21 -9.04 -24.73
N PHE A 224 -7.38 -9.26 -23.71
CA PHE A 224 -6.01 -9.71 -23.91
C PHE A 224 -5.92 -11.10 -24.55
N VAL A 225 -6.85 -12.00 -24.24
CA VAL A 225 -6.97 -13.30 -24.91
C VAL A 225 -7.24 -13.12 -26.41
N THR A 226 -8.01 -12.11 -26.84
CA THR A 226 -8.23 -11.84 -28.27
C THR A 226 -6.96 -11.38 -29.01
N LEU A 227 -5.99 -10.81 -28.28
CA LEU A 227 -4.67 -10.46 -28.82
C LEU A 227 -3.70 -11.66 -28.87
N GLY A 228 -4.14 -12.86 -28.47
CA GLY A 228 -3.33 -14.08 -28.47
C GLY A 228 -2.53 -14.31 -27.18
N PHE A 229 -2.81 -13.57 -26.10
CA PHE A 229 -2.21 -13.84 -24.80
C PHE A 229 -2.91 -15.00 -24.08
N THR A 230 -2.16 -15.64 -23.19
CA THR A 230 -2.65 -16.67 -22.27
C THR A 230 -2.31 -16.30 -20.83
N GLU A 231 -3.25 -16.49 -19.91
CA GLU A 231 -3.02 -16.30 -18.47
C GLU A 231 -2.11 -17.41 -17.94
N ALA A 232 -1.08 -17.05 -17.17
CA ALA A 232 -0.25 -18.03 -16.50
C ALA A 232 -1.04 -18.72 -15.38
N LYS A 233 -0.85 -20.05 -15.26
CA LYS A 233 -1.57 -20.86 -14.26
C LYS A 233 -1.10 -20.58 -12.83
N SER A 234 0.16 -20.20 -12.67
CA SER A 234 0.77 -19.88 -11.38
C SER A 234 0.36 -18.48 -10.88
N ASP A 235 0.27 -17.50 -11.77
CA ASP A 235 -0.15 -16.14 -11.48
C ASP A 235 -1.07 -15.64 -12.61
N THR A 236 -2.38 -15.59 -12.36
CA THR A 236 -3.34 -15.19 -13.41
C THR A 236 -3.19 -13.73 -13.82
N SER A 237 -2.51 -12.91 -13.02
CA SER A 237 -2.17 -11.53 -13.40
C SER A 237 -0.93 -11.41 -14.29
N LEU A 238 -0.28 -12.53 -14.63
CA LEU A 238 0.74 -12.63 -15.66
C LEU A 238 0.12 -13.17 -16.95
N PHE A 239 0.18 -12.38 -18.01
CA PHE A 239 -0.21 -12.76 -19.35
C PHE A 239 1.02 -13.03 -20.19
N VAL A 240 1.03 -14.16 -20.90
CA VAL A 240 2.13 -14.59 -21.76
C VAL A 240 1.67 -14.65 -23.21
N TYR A 241 2.37 -13.95 -24.08
CA TYR A 241 2.23 -14.05 -25.53
C TYR A 241 3.40 -14.84 -26.09
N ARG A 242 3.11 -15.76 -27.01
CA ARG A 242 4.11 -16.53 -27.74
C ARG A 242 3.63 -16.81 -29.15
N HIS A 243 4.38 -16.34 -30.14
CA HIS A 243 4.14 -16.63 -31.55
C HIS A 243 5.47 -16.77 -32.28
N GLY A 244 5.85 -18.02 -32.63
CA GLY A 244 7.19 -18.31 -33.12
C GLY A 244 8.27 -17.88 -32.10
N ASP A 245 9.20 -17.05 -32.54
CA ASP A 245 10.27 -16.48 -31.70
C ASP A 245 9.84 -15.20 -30.96
N GLU A 246 8.67 -14.65 -31.28
CA GLU A 246 8.12 -13.48 -30.60
C GLU A 246 7.49 -13.86 -29.28
N MET A 247 7.86 -13.12 -28.23
CA MET A 247 7.44 -13.39 -26.86
C MET A 247 7.18 -12.07 -26.14
N ALA A 248 6.12 -12.01 -25.34
CA ALA A 248 5.85 -10.88 -24.47
C ALA A 248 5.29 -11.34 -23.12
N TYR A 249 5.59 -10.58 -22.08
CA TYR A 249 5.02 -10.74 -20.74
C TYR A 249 4.34 -9.45 -20.34
N LEU A 250 3.08 -9.56 -19.92
CA LEU A 250 2.34 -8.45 -19.31
C LEU A 250 1.98 -8.81 -17.87
N LEU A 251 2.29 -7.90 -16.95
CA LEU A 251 1.89 -7.96 -15.56
C LEU A 251 0.81 -6.92 -15.32
N LEU A 252 -0.33 -7.37 -14.79
CA LEU A 252 -1.43 -6.49 -14.41
C LEU A 252 -1.49 -6.34 -12.89
N TYR A 253 -1.47 -5.10 -12.41
CA TYR A 253 -1.82 -4.76 -11.04
C TYR A 253 -2.86 -3.64 -11.05
N VAL A 254 -4.13 -4.00 -11.08
CA VAL A 254 -5.23 -3.04 -11.07
C VAL A 254 -5.09 -2.01 -12.22
N ASP A 255 -4.68 -0.78 -11.93
CA ASP A 255 -4.51 0.31 -12.91
C ASP A 255 -3.09 0.31 -13.54
N ASP A 256 -2.10 -0.29 -12.85
CA ASP A 256 -0.68 -0.30 -13.24
C ASP A 256 -0.34 -1.56 -14.05
N ILE A 257 0.39 -1.39 -15.15
CA ILE A 257 0.82 -2.47 -16.05
C ILE A 257 2.33 -2.40 -16.27
N VAL A 258 2.99 -3.56 -16.25
CA VAL A 258 4.35 -3.73 -16.78
C VAL A 258 4.29 -4.62 -18.01
N LEU A 259 4.82 -4.14 -19.12
CA LEU A 259 4.89 -4.87 -20.39
C LEU A 259 6.34 -5.01 -20.83
N THR A 260 6.75 -6.22 -21.19
CA THR A 260 8.03 -6.50 -21.83
C THR A 260 7.83 -7.41 -23.03
N ALA A 261 8.65 -7.25 -24.06
CA ALA A 261 8.55 -8.01 -25.31
C ALA A 261 9.94 -8.27 -25.90
N SER A 262 10.05 -9.31 -26.71
CA SER A 262 11.30 -9.73 -27.35
C SER A 262 11.82 -8.73 -28.38
N SER A 263 10.97 -7.82 -28.87
CA SER A 263 11.34 -6.74 -29.79
C SER A 263 10.59 -5.45 -29.47
N GLN A 264 11.17 -4.31 -29.83
CA GLN A 264 10.52 -3.00 -29.71
C GLN A 264 9.26 -2.91 -30.59
N HIS A 265 9.28 -3.58 -31.75
CA HIS A 265 8.15 -3.61 -32.67
C HIS A 265 6.93 -4.31 -32.05
N LEU A 266 7.13 -5.51 -31.49
CA LEU A 266 6.08 -6.24 -30.79
C LEU A 266 5.53 -5.45 -29.61
N LEU A 267 6.43 -4.89 -28.79
CA LEU A 267 6.07 -4.05 -27.65
C LEU A 267 5.13 -2.90 -28.08
N GLN A 268 5.52 -2.13 -29.10
CA GLN A 268 4.74 -0.99 -29.56
C GLN A 268 3.42 -1.41 -30.21
N GLY A 269 3.39 -2.54 -30.91
CA GLY A 269 2.16 -3.12 -31.46
C GLY A 269 1.15 -3.43 -30.35
N ILE A 270 1.59 -4.08 -29.28
CA ILE A 270 0.73 -4.39 -28.11
C ILE A 270 0.25 -3.11 -27.44
N ILE A 271 1.12 -2.12 -27.22
CA ILE A 271 0.75 -0.83 -26.63
C ILE A 271 -0.31 -0.12 -27.47
N THR A 272 -0.15 -0.14 -28.80
CA THR A 272 -1.10 0.50 -29.72
C THR A 272 -2.47 -0.17 -29.65
N SER A 273 -2.53 -1.50 -29.67
CA SER A 273 -3.78 -2.26 -29.50
C SER A 273 -4.46 -1.97 -28.16
N LEU A 274 -3.67 -1.87 -27.08
CA LEU A 274 -4.17 -1.52 -25.76
C LEU A 274 -4.74 -0.09 -25.70
N GLN A 275 -4.08 0.87 -26.33
CA GLN A 275 -4.52 2.27 -26.39
C GLN A 275 -5.78 2.47 -27.24
N GLN A 276 -6.01 1.60 -28.22
CA GLN A 276 -7.25 1.61 -29.01
C GLN A 276 -8.45 1.12 -28.20
N GLU A 277 -8.24 0.12 -27.34
CA GLU A 277 -9.32 -0.47 -26.53
C GLU A 277 -9.57 0.28 -25.21
N PHE A 278 -8.50 0.68 -24.52
CA PHE A 278 -8.56 1.29 -23.20
C PHE A 278 -7.92 2.67 -23.20
N ALA A 279 -8.55 3.59 -22.46
CA ALA A 279 -7.97 4.90 -22.19
C ALA A 279 -6.74 4.76 -21.28
N MET A 280 -5.57 4.53 -21.86
CA MET A 280 -4.31 4.34 -21.13
C MET A 280 -3.21 5.30 -21.56
N LYS A 281 -2.17 5.40 -20.74
CA LYS A 281 -0.95 6.15 -21.00
C LYS A 281 0.25 5.21 -21.00
N ASP A 282 1.11 5.35 -22.00
CA ASP A 282 2.46 4.81 -21.93
C ASP A 282 3.33 5.76 -21.09
N LEU A 283 3.89 5.25 -20.00
CA LEU A 283 4.79 5.98 -19.11
C LEU A 283 6.26 5.75 -19.48
N GLY A 284 6.52 5.03 -20.57
CA GLY A 284 7.85 4.73 -21.09
C GLY A 284 8.56 3.67 -20.27
N VAL A 285 9.88 3.80 -20.18
CA VAL A 285 10.75 2.86 -19.46
C VAL A 285 10.31 2.73 -18.00
N LEU A 286 10.29 1.49 -17.51
CA LEU A 286 9.97 1.17 -16.13
C LEU A 286 10.87 1.94 -15.15
N HIS A 287 10.27 2.83 -14.37
CA HIS A 287 10.95 3.65 -13.36
C HIS A 287 10.29 3.56 -11.98
N HIS A 288 8.99 3.21 -11.90
CA HIS A 288 8.31 3.04 -10.63
C HIS A 288 7.12 2.08 -10.73
N PHE A 289 7.06 1.01 -9.95
CA PHE A 289 5.94 0.08 -9.96
C PHE A 289 5.62 -0.42 -8.54
N LEU A 290 4.35 -0.35 -8.14
CA LEU A 290 3.87 -0.80 -6.81
C LEU A 290 4.69 -0.22 -5.65
N GLY A 291 4.91 1.09 -5.67
CA GLY A 291 5.66 1.77 -4.61
C GLY A 291 7.17 1.47 -4.59
N VAL A 292 7.68 0.73 -5.58
CA VAL A 292 9.10 0.42 -5.76
C VAL A 292 9.68 1.29 -6.87
N THR A 293 10.76 1.99 -6.57
CA THR A 293 11.54 2.73 -7.57
C THR A 293 12.49 1.78 -8.27
N VAL A 294 12.56 1.87 -9.60
CA VAL A 294 13.44 1.08 -10.46
C VAL A 294 14.46 2.02 -11.07
N GLU A 295 15.69 1.97 -10.56
CA GLU A 295 16.79 2.83 -10.98
C GLU A 295 17.76 2.06 -11.89
N PRO A 296 17.94 2.47 -13.15
CA PRO A 296 18.97 1.90 -14.02
C PRO A 296 20.38 2.21 -13.49
N ARG A 297 21.23 1.19 -13.42
CA ARG A 297 22.64 1.29 -13.05
C ARG A 297 23.50 0.56 -14.09
N PRO A 298 24.81 0.86 -14.18
CA PRO A 298 25.71 0.13 -15.09
C PRO A 298 25.72 -1.40 -14.84
N SER A 299 25.44 -1.82 -13.62
CA SER A 299 25.38 -3.23 -13.21
C SER A 299 24.00 -3.89 -13.36
N GLY A 300 22.95 -3.15 -13.76
CA GLY A 300 21.59 -3.68 -13.90
C GLY A 300 20.51 -2.72 -13.41
N LEU A 301 19.44 -3.25 -12.82
CA LEU A 301 18.31 -2.48 -12.28
C LEU A 301 18.29 -2.56 -10.76
N PHE A 302 18.37 -1.40 -10.10
CA PHE A 302 18.30 -1.29 -8.65
C PHE A 302 16.87 -0.96 -8.21
N LEU A 303 16.24 -1.89 -7.50
CA LEU A 303 14.89 -1.76 -6.95
C LEU A 303 14.96 -1.33 -5.48
N HIS A 304 14.38 -0.18 -5.15
CA HIS A 304 14.43 0.33 -3.79
C HIS A 304 13.17 1.12 -3.39
N GLN A 305 12.97 1.26 -2.08
CA GLN A 305 11.84 1.96 -1.46
C GLN A 305 12.34 3.07 -0.50
N ARG A 306 13.31 3.86 -0.97
CA ARG A 306 14.02 4.86 -0.16
C ARG A 306 13.07 5.89 0.43
N GLN A 307 12.23 6.53 -0.41
CA GLN A 307 11.28 7.54 0.06
C GLN A 307 10.28 6.95 1.06
N TYR A 308 9.76 5.75 0.77
CA TYR A 308 8.85 5.06 1.67
C TYR A 308 9.50 4.75 3.04
N THR A 309 10.79 4.42 3.06
CA THR A 309 11.54 4.21 4.31
C THR A 309 11.64 5.51 5.11
N LEU A 310 11.89 6.65 4.46
CA LEU A 310 11.90 7.97 5.10
C LEU A 310 10.53 8.33 5.66
N ASP A 311 9.46 8.10 4.90
CA ASP A 311 8.07 8.35 5.34
C ASP A 311 7.69 7.50 6.57
N ILE A 312 8.19 6.26 6.65
CA ILE A 312 8.02 5.39 7.84
C ILE A 312 8.75 5.99 9.05
N LEU A 313 9.99 6.44 8.88
CA LEU A 313 10.79 7.04 9.96
C LEU A 313 10.16 8.35 10.45
N GLU A 314 9.67 9.19 9.55
CA GLU A 314 8.97 10.43 9.88
C GLU A 314 7.69 10.13 10.66
N ARG A 315 6.85 9.20 10.18
CA ARG A 315 5.63 8.77 10.87
C ARG A 315 5.89 8.23 12.27
N ALA A 316 7.03 7.57 12.47
CA ALA A 316 7.45 7.06 13.77
C ALA A 316 8.10 8.14 14.67
N GLY A 317 8.38 9.34 14.16
CA GLY A 317 9.15 10.36 14.87
C GLY A 317 10.62 9.96 15.09
N MET A 318 11.19 9.17 14.18
CA MET A 318 12.52 8.56 14.30
C MET A 318 13.51 8.99 13.20
N THR A 319 13.25 10.12 12.53
CA THR A 319 14.13 10.67 11.49
C THR A 319 15.54 10.95 12.00
N ASP A 320 15.68 11.44 13.24
CA ASP A 320 16.97 11.80 13.86
C ASP A 320 17.48 10.74 14.84
N CYS A 321 16.97 9.50 14.76
CA CYS A 321 17.42 8.45 15.66
C CYS A 321 18.84 7.95 15.33
N ASN A 322 19.58 7.53 16.35
CA ASN A 322 20.89 6.90 16.15
C ASN A 322 20.71 5.53 15.47
N PRO A 323 21.45 5.23 14.39
CA PRO A 323 21.29 3.97 13.67
C PRO A 323 21.69 2.76 14.52
N CYS A 324 21.27 1.57 14.08
CA CYS A 324 21.70 0.29 14.60
C CYS A 324 22.20 -0.59 13.45
N SER A 325 23.21 -1.44 13.68
CA SER A 325 23.81 -2.27 12.63
C SER A 325 23.05 -3.57 12.35
N THR A 326 22.14 -3.99 13.24
CA THR A 326 21.36 -5.22 13.06
C THR A 326 19.86 -4.98 13.26
N PRO A 327 19.00 -5.67 12.47
CA PRO A 327 17.55 -5.48 12.55
C PRO A 327 16.93 -6.15 13.80
N VAL A 328 17.61 -7.13 14.40
CA VAL A 328 17.14 -7.91 15.55
C VAL A 328 18.26 -8.03 16.60
N ASP A 329 17.86 -8.20 17.86
CA ASP A 329 18.75 -8.57 18.96
C ASP A 329 18.99 -10.08 18.96
N THR A 330 20.24 -10.52 19.06
CA THR A 330 20.58 -11.95 19.01
C THR A 330 20.22 -12.72 20.27
N GLN A 331 19.92 -12.05 21.40
CA GLN A 331 19.66 -12.71 22.68
C GLN A 331 18.19 -12.78 23.07
N ALA A 332 17.36 -11.83 22.63
CA ALA A 332 15.98 -11.72 23.09
C ALA A 332 15.00 -12.33 22.09
N LYS A 333 14.36 -13.45 22.49
CA LYS A 333 13.15 -13.94 21.81
C LYS A 333 11.93 -13.32 22.49
N LEU A 334 11.04 -12.72 21.69
CA LEU A 334 9.86 -12.03 22.17
C LEU A 334 8.81 -13.06 22.61
N SER A 335 8.31 -12.92 23.85
CA SER A 335 7.22 -13.74 24.39
C SER A 335 5.92 -12.95 24.32
N GLU A 336 4.83 -13.66 24.03
CA GLU A 336 3.49 -13.10 23.91
C GLU A 336 3.01 -12.41 25.20
N ASP A 337 3.50 -12.82 26.38
CA ASP A 337 3.07 -12.32 27.69
C ASP A 337 4.09 -11.46 28.42
N ALA A 338 5.23 -11.18 27.80
CA ALA A 338 6.30 -10.43 28.45
C ALA A 338 6.03 -8.91 28.49
N GLY A 339 6.04 -8.37 29.70
CA GLY A 339 5.99 -6.93 29.95
C GLY A 339 4.59 -6.29 29.84
N PRO A 340 4.49 -4.99 30.11
CA PRO A 340 3.24 -4.26 30.07
C PRO A 340 2.63 -4.19 28.66
N LEU A 341 1.31 -4.16 28.60
CA LEU A 341 0.56 -3.91 27.37
C LEU A 341 0.82 -2.50 26.85
N VAL A 342 0.79 -2.33 25.53
CA VAL A 342 0.80 -1.01 24.91
C VAL A 342 -0.63 -0.44 24.95
N ASP A 343 -0.81 0.68 25.65
CA ASP A 343 -2.11 1.33 25.85
C ASP A 343 -2.85 1.64 24.53
N ASP A 344 -2.14 2.18 23.53
CA ASP A 344 -2.66 2.41 22.18
C ASP A 344 -1.85 1.63 21.12
N PRO A 345 -2.33 0.46 20.68
CA PRO A 345 -1.65 -0.36 19.67
C PRO A 345 -1.79 0.21 18.24
N THR A 346 -2.49 1.33 18.03
CA THR A 346 -2.75 1.88 16.68
C THR A 346 -1.47 2.23 15.94
N ALA A 347 -0.54 2.92 16.61
CA ALA A 347 0.75 3.27 16.02
C ALA A 347 1.60 2.02 15.70
N TYR A 348 1.62 1.04 16.61
CA TYR A 348 2.31 -0.23 16.41
C TYR A 348 1.78 -0.95 15.16
N ARG A 349 0.46 -1.13 15.06
CA ARG A 349 -0.18 -1.81 13.93
C ARG A 349 0.06 -1.07 12.61
N SER A 350 0.00 0.26 12.62
CA SER A 350 0.29 1.08 11.44
C SER A 350 1.73 0.91 10.95
N LEU A 351 2.70 0.95 11.87
CA LEU A 351 4.12 0.81 11.54
C LEU A 351 4.47 -0.62 11.13
N ALA A 352 3.96 -1.64 11.83
CA ALA A 352 4.15 -3.05 11.47
C ALA A 352 3.64 -3.34 10.05
N GLY A 353 2.44 -2.84 9.71
CA GLY A 353 1.90 -2.96 8.34
C GLY A 353 2.75 -2.25 7.29
N ALA A 354 3.29 -1.06 7.60
CA ALA A 354 4.18 -0.34 6.68
C ALA A 354 5.51 -1.08 6.48
N LEU A 355 6.09 -1.62 7.56
CA LEU A 355 7.30 -2.44 7.50
C LEU A 355 7.09 -3.72 6.71
N GLN A 356 5.93 -4.36 6.82
CA GLN A 356 5.56 -5.52 5.99
C GLN A 356 5.62 -5.20 4.50
N TYR A 357 5.16 -4.01 4.10
CA TYR A 357 5.23 -3.60 2.70
C TYR A 357 6.67 -3.31 2.24
N LEU A 358 7.53 -2.78 3.13
CA LEU A 358 8.94 -2.51 2.83
C LEU A 358 9.74 -3.80 2.55
N THR A 359 9.28 -4.96 3.02
CA THR A 359 9.91 -6.26 2.72
C THR A 359 9.93 -6.61 1.23
N PHE A 360 9.22 -5.88 0.35
CA PHE A 360 9.23 -6.11 -1.10
C PHE A 360 10.59 -5.85 -1.76
N THR A 361 11.41 -4.99 -1.15
CA THR A 361 12.79 -4.69 -1.61
C THR A 361 13.84 -4.95 -0.54
N ARG A 362 13.43 -5.35 0.66
CA ARG A 362 14.29 -5.52 1.85
C ARG A 362 14.21 -6.95 2.40
N PRO A 363 14.82 -7.94 1.73
CA PRO A 363 14.85 -9.32 2.24
C PRO A 363 15.52 -9.40 3.62
N ASP A 364 16.51 -8.55 3.89
CA ASP A 364 17.30 -8.45 5.11
C ASP A 364 16.48 -8.16 6.39
N ILE A 365 15.32 -7.51 6.26
CA ILE A 365 14.44 -7.23 7.42
C ILE A 365 13.29 -8.23 7.57
N THR A 366 13.09 -9.15 6.61
CA THR A 366 11.89 -10.01 6.54
C THR A 366 11.63 -10.76 7.84
N TYR A 367 12.68 -11.34 8.43
CA TYR A 367 12.57 -12.03 9.72
C TYR A 367 12.16 -11.08 10.85
N ALA A 368 12.83 -9.92 10.96
CA ALA A 368 12.55 -8.93 12.00
C ALA A 368 11.11 -8.41 11.94
N VAL A 369 10.65 -8.10 10.73
CA VAL A 369 9.28 -7.66 10.46
C VAL A 369 8.30 -8.76 10.83
N GLN A 370 8.57 -10.02 10.45
CA GLN A 370 7.71 -11.13 10.81
C GLN A 370 7.57 -11.27 12.34
N GLN A 371 8.66 -11.13 13.11
CA GLN A 371 8.59 -11.19 14.58
C GLN A 371 7.68 -10.09 15.15
N VAL A 372 7.81 -8.85 14.65
CA VAL A 372 6.94 -7.73 15.05
C VAL A 372 5.48 -7.99 14.66
N CYS A 373 5.23 -8.53 13.46
CA CYS A 373 3.89 -8.82 12.96
C CYS A 373 3.14 -9.88 13.78
N LEU A 374 3.84 -10.81 14.45
CA LEU A 374 3.20 -11.84 15.28
C LEU A 374 2.40 -11.24 16.45
N HIS A 375 2.77 -10.05 16.93
CA HIS A 375 2.19 -9.43 18.12
C HIS A 375 1.24 -8.26 17.80
N MET A 376 0.75 -8.14 16.56
CA MET A 376 -0.15 -7.03 16.17
C MET A 376 -1.50 -7.02 16.91
N HIS A 377 -1.96 -8.17 17.41
CA HIS A 377 -3.23 -8.26 18.14
C HIS A 377 -3.12 -7.67 19.55
N ASP A 378 -2.02 -8.00 20.25
CA ASP A 378 -1.79 -7.65 21.65
C ASP A 378 -0.32 -7.21 21.86
N PRO A 379 0.11 -6.04 21.34
CA PRO A 379 1.49 -5.61 21.46
C PRO A 379 1.83 -5.16 22.88
N ARG A 380 3.08 -5.41 23.28
CA ARG A 380 3.66 -5.11 24.60
C ARG A 380 4.90 -4.24 24.47
N GLU A 381 5.36 -3.66 25.57
CA GLU A 381 6.55 -2.79 25.56
C GLU A 381 7.81 -3.43 24.94
N PRO A 382 8.12 -4.74 25.15
CA PRO A 382 9.23 -5.38 24.47
C PRO A 382 9.06 -5.45 22.95
N HIS A 383 7.83 -5.66 22.47
CA HIS A 383 7.50 -5.66 21.04
C HIS A 383 7.73 -4.27 20.43
N LEU A 384 7.32 -3.21 21.14
CA LEU A 384 7.58 -1.84 20.71
C LEU A 384 9.08 -1.53 20.68
N THR A 385 9.86 -2.07 21.62
CA THR A 385 11.32 -1.92 21.65
C THR A 385 11.97 -2.61 20.44
N ALA A 386 11.52 -3.81 20.08
CA ALA A 386 11.96 -4.51 18.87
C ALA A 386 11.63 -3.73 17.60
N LEU A 387 10.41 -3.19 17.50
CA LEU A 387 9.99 -2.33 16.39
C LEU A 387 10.89 -1.08 16.29
N LYS A 388 11.16 -0.39 17.40
CA LYS A 388 12.07 0.76 17.44
C LYS A 388 13.49 0.41 17.01
N ARG A 389 14.01 -0.77 17.42
CA ARG A 389 15.32 -1.25 16.96
C ARG A 389 15.35 -1.41 15.44
N LEU A 390 14.33 -2.04 14.87
CA LEU A 390 14.21 -2.20 13.42
C LEU A 390 14.16 -0.85 12.70
N LEU A 391 13.44 0.14 13.23
CA LEU A 391 13.45 1.51 12.68
C LEU A 391 14.85 2.15 12.74
N ARG A 392 15.60 1.96 13.83
CA ARG A 392 17.00 2.42 13.91
C ARG A 392 17.89 1.71 12.88
N TYR A 393 17.67 0.43 12.61
CA TYR A 393 18.38 -0.27 11.55
C TYR A 393 18.07 0.31 10.16
N LEU A 394 16.79 0.57 9.87
CA LEU A 394 16.37 1.24 8.64
C LEU A 394 17.02 2.62 8.49
N ARG A 395 17.16 3.38 9.57
CA ARG A 395 17.81 4.70 9.54
C ARG A 395 19.26 4.64 9.04
N GLY A 396 19.99 3.59 9.38
CA GLY A 396 21.35 3.35 8.90
C GLY A 396 21.45 2.69 7.52
N THR A 397 20.32 2.19 6.99
CA THR A 397 20.26 1.39 5.76
C THR A 397 19.17 1.90 4.80
N VAL A 398 18.94 3.22 4.80
CA VAL A 398 17.89 3.87 3.99
C VAL A 398 18.09 3.63 2.49
N ASP A 399 19.34 3.53 2.06
CA ASP A 399 19.72 3.38 0.65
C ASP A 399 19.83 1.91 0.21
N TYR A 400 19.44 0.95 1.07
CA TYR A 400 19.43 -0.48 0.71
C TYR A 400 18.25 -0.80 -0.21
N GLY A 401 18.48 -1.78 -1.08
CA GLY A 401 17.52 -2.28 -2.05
C GLY A 401 18.02 -3.55 -2.71
N LEU A 402 17.36 -3.96 -3.78
CA LEU A 402 17.65 -5.18 -4.52
C LEU A 402 18.24 -4.83 -5.89
N LEU A 403 19.43 -5.35 -6.20
CA LEU A 403 20.02 -5.22 -7.54
C LEU A 403 19.69 -6.46 -8.37
N LEU A 404 18.92 -6.28 -9.44
CA LEU A 404 18.78 -7.27 -10.50
C LEU A 404 19.82 -6.99 -11.58
N HIS A 405 20.52 -8.01 -12.05
CA HIS A 405 21.55 -7.90 -13.08
C HIS A 405 21.31 -8.89 -14.21
N GLN A 406 22.02 -8.70 -15.33
CA GLN A 406 21.98 -9.67 -16.42
C GLN A 406 22.58 -10.99 -15.95
N SER A 407 21.83 -12.08 -16.11
CA SER A 407 22.25 -13.44 -15.80
C SER A 407 22.16 -14.31 -17.04
N SER A 408 23.24 -15.03 -17.35
CA SER A 408 23.28 -16.03 -18.44
C SER A 408 22.54 -17.32 -18.08
N SER A 409 22.39 -17.61 -16.78
CA SER A 409 21.64 -18.76 -16.28
C SER A 409 20.21 -18.38 -15.92
N THR A 410 19.28 -19.28 -16.25
CA THR A 410 17.89 -19.26 -15.78
C THR A 410 17.61 -20.41 -14.81
N GLU A 411 18.64 -20.96 -14.17
CA GLU A 411 18.51 -21.99 -13.15
C GLU A 411 17.85 -21.42 -11.89
N LEU A 412 16.93 -22.18 -11.29
CA LEU A 412 16.33 -21.82 -10.01
C LEU A 412 17.10 -22.49 -8.87
N VAL A 413 17.69 -21.68 -7.99
CA VAL A 413 18.42 -22.15 -6.81
C VAL A 413 17.66 -21.73 -5.56
N VAL A 414 17.36 -22.69 -4.69
CA VAL A 414 16.60 -22.47 -3.46
C VAL A 414 17.50 -22.76 -2.27
N TYR A 415 17.58 -21.79 -1.36
CA TYR A 415 18.15 -21.99 -0.03
C TYR A 415 17.02 -21.96 0.98
N THR A 416 17.05 -22.89 1.93
CA THR A 416 16.06 -23.00 3.01
C THR A 416 16.78 -23.19 4.32
N ASP A 417 16.20 -22.66 5.40
CA ASP A 417 16.72 -22.79 6.75
C ASP A 417 15.57 -22.74 7.76
N ALA A 418 15.74 -23.37 8.93
CA ALA A 418 14.77 -23.30 10.01
C ALA A 418 15.43 -23.20 11.38
N ASP A 419 14.82 -22.44 12.29
CA ASP A 419 15.12 -22.63 13.70
C ASP A 419 14.39 -23.88 14.26
N TRP A 420 14.80 -24.32 15.45
CA TRP A 420 14.08 -25.35 16.19
C TRP A 420 13.55 -24.81 17.51
N ALA A 421 12.27 -25.05 17.77
CA ALA A 421 11.56 -24.55 18.95
C ALA A 421 11.78 -23.04 19.18
N GLY A 422 11.76 -22.29 18.07
CA GLY A 422 12.03 -20.85 18.00
C GLY A 422 11.22 -20.03 18.98
N CYS A 423 9.90 -20.18 18.95
CA CYS A 423 8.98 -19.39 19.77
C CYS A 423 9.01 -19.83 21.24
N PRO A 424 9.22 -18.91 22.20
CA PRO A 424 9.26 -19.26 23.63
C PRO A 424 7.92 -19.76 24.17
N ASP A 425 6.80 -19.31 23.60
CA ASP A 425 5.46 -19.63 24.13
C ASP A 425 4.88 -20.91 23.51
N THR A 426 5.07 -21.10 22.20
CA THR A 426 4.45 -22.21 21.46
C THR A 426 5.42 -23.32 21.05
N HIS A 427 6.74 -23.11 21.22
CA HIS A 427 7.80 -23.95 20.68
C HIS A 427 7.69 -24.24 19.17
N ARG A 428 6.94 -23.41 18.43
CA ARG A 428 6.90 -23.49 16.97
C ARG A 428 8.16 -22.89 16.38
N SER A 429 8.69 -23.59 15.37
CA SER A 429 9.83 -23.14 14.59
C SER A 429 9.48 -21.99 13.64
N THR A 430 10.48 -21.26 13.16
CA THR A 430 10.41 -20.31 12.06
C THR A 430 11.21 -20.87 10.89
N SER A 431 10.58 -20.96 9.72
CA SER A 431 11.24 -21.36 8.47
C SER A 431 11.47 -20.15 7.58
N GLY A 432 12.60 -20.14 6.90
CA GLY A 432 12.93 -19.19 5.86
C GLY A 432 13.29 -19.87 4.55
N TYR A 433 13.12 -19.14 3.46
CA TYR A 433 13.72 -19.51 2.17
C TYR A 433 14.11 -18.27 1.37
N THR A 434 15.04 -18.47 0.45
CA THR A 434 15.39 -17.53 -0.62
C THR A 434 15.51 -18.28 -1.93
N VAL A 435 14.87 -17.78 -2.98
CA VAL A 435 14.90 -18.34 -4.33
C VAL A 435 15.60 -17.38 -5.27
N PHE A 436 16.65 -17.88 -5.92
CA PHE A 436 17.40 -17.19 -6.95
C PHE A 436 17.02 -17.72 -8.33
N LEU A 437 16.88 -16.81 -9.29
CA LEU A 437 16.84 -17.12 -10.72
C LEU A 437 18.17 -16.68 -11.33
N GLY A 438 19.04 -17.66 -11.62
CA GLY A 438 20.44 -17.39 -11.91
C GLY A 438 21.09 -16.64 -10.75
N GLY A 439 21.69 -15.48 -11.02
CA GLY A 439 22.29 -14.62 -9.98
C GLY A 439 21.29 -13.77 -9.19
N ASN A 440 20.02 -13.69 -9.59
CA ASN A 440 19.07 -12.71 -9.06
C ASN A 440 18.15 -13.30 -7.98
N LEU A 441 18.07 -12.67 -6.80
CA LEU A 441 17.10 -13.03 -5.77
C LEU A 441 15.68 -12.58 -6.18
N VAL A 442 14.77 -13.52 -6.41
CA VAL A 442 13.42 -13.25 -6.92
C VAL A 442 12.30 -13.53 -5.92
N SER A 443 12.50 -14.45 -4.97
CA SER A 443 11.52 -14.74 -3.91
C SER A 443 12.18 -15.03 -2.57
N TRP A 444 11.53 -14.67 -1.48
CA TRP A 444 11.99 -14.91 -0.12
C TRP A 444 10.81 -14.93 0.85
N SER A 445 11.01 -15.58 1.99
CA SER A 445 10.02 -15.63 3.06
C SER A 445 10.70 -15.93 4.40
N SER A 446 10.09 -15.47 5.48
CA SER A 446 10.36 -15.92 6.85
C SER A 446 9.03 -16.03 7.57
N LYS A 447 8.65 -17.23 8.04
CA LYS A 447 7.35 -17.50 8.65
C LYS A 447 7.43 -18.52 9.76
N ARG A 448 6.68 -18.27 10.84
CA ARG A 448 6.44 -19.24 11.92
C ARG A 448 5.67 -20.45 11.35
N GLN A 449 6.16 -21.65 11.61
CA GLN A 449 5.52 -22.90 11.20
C GLN A 449 4.15 -23.03 11.87
N PRO A 450 3.15 -23.61 11.18
CA PRO A 450 1.80 -23.73 11.72
C PRO A 450 1.69 -24.72 12.87
N VAL A 451 2.60 -25.68 12.97
CA VAL A 451 2.59 -26.74 13.98
C VAL A 451 3.99 -26.93 14.57
N VAL A 452 4.08 -27.52 15.77
CA VAL A 452 5.36 -27.77 16.45
C VAL A 452 6.13 -28.87 15.71
N SER A 453 7.45 -28.71 15.60
CA SER A 453 8.36 -29.73 15.04
C SER A 453 8.96 -30.54 16.18
N ARG A 454 8.97 -31.87 16.05
CA ARG A 454 9.47 -32.81 17.06
C ARG A 454 10.99 -32.88 17.09
N SER A 455 11.66 -32.43 16.03
CA SER A 455 13.12 -32.35 15.94
C SER A 455 13.54 -31.18 15.05
N SER A 456 14.82 -30.78 15.14
CA SER A 456 15.41 -29.82 14.21
C SER A 456 15.33 -30.33 12.77
N ALA A 457 15.58 -31.62 12.54
CA ALA A 457 15.44 -32.22 11.21
C ALA A 457 14.03 -32.08 10.64
N GLU A 458 12.97 -32.29 11.44
CA GLU A 458 11.60 -32.08 10.98
C GLU A 458 11.32 -30.62 10.63
N ALA A 459 11.87 -29.68 11.42
CA ALA A 459 11.74 -28.25 11.14
C ALA A 459 12.41 -27.89 9.79
N GLU A 460 13.60 -28.43 9.52
CA GLU A 460 14.31 -28.25 8.25
C GLU A 460 13.55 -28.86 7.07
N TYR A 461 13.04 -30.09 7.20
CA TYR A 461 12.24 -30.73 6.13
C TYR A 461 11.01 -29.91 5.75
N ARG A 462 10.37 -29.25 6.72
CA ARG A 462 9.25 -28.33 6.44
C ARG A 462 9.71 -27.04 5.74
N ALA A 463 10.88 -26.51 6.07
CA ALA A 463 11.46 -25.37 5.34
C ALA A 463 11.75 -25.75 3.89
N VAL A 464 12.37 -26.92 3.67
CA VAL A 464 12.61 -27.48 2.33
C VAL A 464 11.30 -27.64 1.56
N ALA A 465 10.26 -28.23 2.17
CA ALA A 465 8.96 -28.39 1.52
C ALA A 465 8.35 -27.05 1.06
N ASN A 466 8.45 -26.00 1.89
CA ASN A 466 8.00 -24.66 1.53
C ASN A 466 8.83 -24.06 0.39
N GLY A 467 10.15 -24.19 0.44
CA GLY A 467 11.05 -23.70 -0.61
C GLY A 467 10.81 -24.41 -1.95
N VAL A 468 10.60 -25.72 -1.93
CA VAL A 468 10.28 -26.52 -3.14
C VAL A 468 8.92 -26.12 -3.71
N ALA A 469 7.92 -25.87 -2.86
CA ALA A 469 6.60 -25.39 -3.30
C ALA A 469 6.70 -24.03 -4.00
N GLU A 470 7.47 -23.09 -3.45
CA GLU A 470 7.70 -21.79 -4.09
C GLU A 470 8.46 -21.92 -5.42
N ALA A 471 9.50 -22.76 -5.49
CA ALA A 471 10.25 -22.97 -6.72
C ALA A 471 9.41 -23.68 -7.81
N SER A 472 8.55 -24.61 -7.40
CA SER A 472 7.61 -25.28 -8.30
C SER A 472 6.53 -24.33 -8.82
N TRP A 473 6.18 -23.30 -8.04
CA TRP A 473 5.27 -22.25 -8.47
C TRP A 473 5.92 -21.24 -9.44
N LEU A 474 7.22 -20.96 -9.27
CA LEU A 474 8.00 -20.09 -10.16
C LEU A 474 8.36 -20.74 -11.51
N ARG A 475 8.49 -22.06 -11.54
CA ARG A 475 8.78 -22.85 -12.74
C ARG A 475 7.56 -22.98 -13.64
#